data_AF-A0A9W8UU00-F1
#
_entry.id   AF-A0A9W8UU00-F1
#
_cell.length_a   1.000
_cell.length_b   1.000
_cell.length_c   1.000
_cell.angle_alpha   90.00
_cell.angle_beta   90.00
_cell.angle_gamma   90.00
#
_symmetry.space_group_name_H-M   'P 1'
#
loop_
_entity.id
_entity.type
_entity.pdbx_description
1 polymer ?
#
loop_
_entity_poly.entity_id
_entity_poly.type
_entity_poly.pdbx_seq_one_letter_code
_entity_poly.pdbx_strand_id
1 'polypeptide(L)'
;MVERFTLAKSFWLRRDRGFSVKAMWNLMMAAYLFKSDRDLFYYSNLLVTKKNSSLVRYASKTSCWVTGLKLCLAIEELRNRGMLSMGICRYCFDKVEASDLGFADKHANCTFPLHK
;
A
#
# COMPACT_ATOMS: atom_id res chain seq x y z
N MET A 1 -0.26 17.21 -9.17
CA MET A 1 1.12 16.68 -9.14
C MET A 1 1.86 17.36 -10.28
N VAL A 2 3.03 17.93 -10.04
CA VAL A 2 3.79 18.60 -11.11
C VAL A 2 4.30 17.54 -12.09
N GLU A 3 4.15 17.74 -13.40
CA GLU A 3 4.50 16.76 -14.45
C GLU A 3 5.91 16.16 -14.34
N ARG A 4 6.88 16.96 -13.87
CA ARG A 4 8.26 16.51 -13.64
C ARG A 4 8.39 15.30 -12.70
N PHE A 5 7.45 15.14 -11.76
CA PHE A 5 7.42 13.99 -10.86
C PHE A 5 6.86 12.73 -11.53
N THR A 6 6.05 12.89 -12.57
CA THR A 6 5.53 11.77 -13.37
C THR A 6 6.65 11.05 -14.11
N LEU A 7 7.66 11.77 -14.60
CA LEU A 7 8.86 11.17 -15.21
C LEU A 7 9.71 10.43 -14.19
N ALA A 8 9.91 10.99 -12.99
CA ALA A 8 10.67 10.34 -11.93
C ALA A 8 10.00 9.06 -11.39
N LYS A 9 8.67 9.00 -11.48
CA LYS A 9 7.87 7.86 -11.00
C LYS A 9 8.26 6.52 -11.63
N SER A 10 8.48 6.47 -12.94
CA SER A 10 8.84 5.23 -13.65
C SER A 10 10.21 4.70 -13.23
N PHE A 11 11.15 5.61 -12.95
CA PHE A 11 12.48 5.27 -12.46
C PHE A 11 12.44 4.82 -10.99
N TRP A 12 11.72 5.53 -10.13
CA TRP A 12 11.67 5.24 -8.70
C TRP A 12 10.82 4.00 -8.36
N LEU A 13 9.73 3.73 -9.08
CA LEU A 13 8.83 2.61 -8.81
C LEU A 13 9.17 1.36 -9.63
N ARG A 14 10.40 1.25 -10.14
CA ARG A 14 10.85 0.08 -10.89
C ARG A 14 10.68 -1.19 -10.06
N ARG A 15 10.06 -2.20 -10.66
CA ARG A 15 9.84 -3.50 -10.02
C ARG A 15 11.11 -4.32 -10.10
N ASP A 16 11.47 -4.94 -8.99
CA ASP A 16 12.63 -5.81 -8.90
C ASP A 16 12.34 -6.98 -7.95
N ARG A 17 13.09 -8.07 -8.11
CA ARG A 17 13.08 -9.20 -7.18
C ARG A 17 14.05 -8.91 -6.05
N GLY A 18 13.66 -9.24 -4.82
CA GLY A 18 14.58 -9.19 -3.67
C GLY A 18 14.67 -7.85 -2.94
N PHE A 19 13.67 -6.97 -3.07
CA PHE A 19 13.60 -5.79 -2.20
C PHE A 19 13.62 -6.19 -0.71
N SER A 20 14.37 -5.43 0.09
CA SER A 20 14.22 -5.50 1.56
C SER A 20 12.84 -4.98 1.98
N VAL A 21 12.35 -5.39 3.15
CA VAL A 21 11.06 -4.91 3.69
C VAL A 21 11.04 -3.38 3.80
N LYS A 22 12.18 -2.77 4.16
CA LYS A 22 12.35 -1.30 4.19
C LYS A 22 12.17 -0.68 2.80
N ALA A 23 12.77 -1.28 1.77
CA ALA A 23 12.64 -0.79 0.40
C ALA A 23 11.19 -0.93 -0.10
N MET A 24 10.55 -2.07 0.14
CA MET A 24 9.13 -2.27 -0.19
C MET A 24 8.23 -1.23 0.49
N TRP A 25 8.45 -0.95 1.78
CA TRP A 25 7.71 0.08 2.52
C TRP A 25 7.87 1.46 1.89
N ASN A 26 9.10 1.88 1.60
CA ASN A 26 9.38 3.18 1.00
C ASN A 26 8.76 3.31 -0.39
N LEU A 27 8.83 2.25 -1.21
CA LEU A 27 8.24 2.21 -2.55
C LEU A 27 6.71 2.22 -2.50
N MET A 28 6.09 1.56 -1.52
CA MET A 28 4.66 1.62 -1.27
C MET A 28 4.22 3.04 -0.89
N MET A 29 4.92 3.67 0.05
CA MET A 29 4.67 5.07 0.45
C MET A 29 4.82 6.02 -0.74
N ALA A 30 5.89 5.85 -1.52
CA ALA A 30 6.11 6.62 -2.73
C ALA A 30 4.95 6.42 -3.73
N ALA A 31 4.51 5.18 -3.95
CA ALA A 31 3.39 4.88 -4.83
C ALA A 31 2.08 5.54 -4.38
N TYR A 32 1.80 5.56 -3.07
CA TYR A 32 0.66 6.28 -2.49
C TYR A 32 0.75 7.79 -2.78
N LEU A 33 1.89 8.41 -2.48
CA LEU A 33 2.14 9.84 -2.74
C LEU A 33 2.08 10.18 -4.24
N PHE A 34 2.59 9.28 -5.10
CA PHE A 34 2.53 9.38 -6.56
C PHE A 34 1.17 9.04 -7.14
N LYS A 35 0.17 8.77 -6.30
CA LYS A 35 -1.18 8.44 -6.75
C LYS A 35 -1.18 7.26 -7.74
N SER A 36 -0.25 6.31 -7.56
CA SER A 36 -0.04 5.14 -8.42
C SER A 36 -0.76 3.92 -7.90
N ASP A 37 -2.01 3.73 -8.30
CA ASP A 37 -2.85 2.65 -7.75
C ASP A 37 -2.26 1.26 -8.04
N ARG A 38 -1.70 1.05 -9.24
CA ARG A 38 -1.07 -0.23 -9.62
C ARG A 38 0.17 -0.55 -8.80
N ASP A 39 1.01 0.45 -8.53
CA ASP A 39 2.26 0.22 -7.80
C ASP A 39 2.01 0.14 -6.30
N LEU A 40 1.04 0.90 -5.78
CA LEU A 40 0.58 0.78 -4.40
C LEU A 40 0.09 -0.64 -4.14
N PHE A 41 -0.78 -1.15 -5.02
CA PHE A 41 -1.26 -2.54 -4.93
C PHE A 41 -0.12 -3.55 -5.01
N TYR A 42 0.83 -3.36 -5.92
CA TYR A 42 1.97 -4.26 -6.07
C TYR A 42 2.86 -4.31 -4.82
N TYR A 43 3.33 -3.17 -4.31
CA TYR A 43 4.24 -3.13 -3.16
C TYR A 43 3.56 -3.51 -1.84
N SER A 44 2.29 -3.14 -1.66
CA SER A 44 1.53 -3.59 -0.50
C SER A 44 1.31 -5.11 -0.52
N ASN A 45 1.00 -5.71 -1.66
CA ASN A 45 0.90 -7.17 -1.79
C ASN A 45 2.22 -7.86 -1.41
N LEU A 46 3.36 -7.34 -1.89
CA LEU A 46 4.67 -7.86 -1.47
C LEU A 46 4.85 -7.80 0.06
N LEU A 47 4.42 -6.73 0.72
CA LEU A 47 4.47 -6.62 2.18
C LEU A 47 3.49 -7.60 2.85
N VAL A 48 2.28 -7.79 2.32
CA VAL A 48 1.30 -8.76 2.84
C VAL A 48 1.90 -10.19 2.82
N THR A 49 2.61 -10.57 1.76
CA THR A 49 3.27 -11.89 1.69
C THR A 49 4.39 -12.10 2.72
N LYS A 50 4.96 -11.02 3.28
CA LYS A 50 6.09 -11.07 4.24
C LYS A 50 5.62 -11.09 5.69
N LYS A 51 4.82 -12.08 6.08
CA LYS A 51 4.19 -12.19 7.42
C LYS A 51 5.16 -12.10 8.61
N ASN A 52 6.40 -12.56 8.45
CA ASN A 52 7.38 -12.61 9.56
C ASN A 52 8.01 -11.25 9.91
N SER A 53 7.61 -10.16 9.25
CA SER A 53 8.21 -8.83 9.44
C SER A 53 7.19 -7.83 9.96
N SER A 54 7.38 -7.38 11.21
CA SER A 54 6.62 -6.28 11.79
C SER A 54 6.87 -4.99 11.03
N LEU A 55 5.79 -4.32 10.63
CA LEU A 55 5.85 -3.07 9.87
C LEU A 55 5.87 -1.82 10.76
N VAL A 56 5.61 -1.99 12.07
CA VAL A 56 5.50 -0.89 13.05
C VAL A 56 6.75 -0.02 13.08
N ARG A 57 7.94 -0.62 12.98
CA ARG A 57 9.23 0.11 12.95
C ARG A 57 9.35 1.04 11.75
N TYR A 58 8.71 0.73 10.63
CA TYR A 58 8.75 1.55 9.42
C TYR A 58 7.66 2.61 9.45
N ALA A 59 6.46 2.24 9.93
CA ALA A 59 5.36 3.18 10.14
C ALA A 59 5.76 4.32 11.10
N SER A 60 6.41 3.99 12.22
CA SER A 60 6.83 4.98 13.23
C SER A 60 7.91 5.95 12.74
N LYS A 61 8.66 5.59 11.70
CA LYS A 61 9.69 6.43 11.08
C LYS A 61 9.17 7.20 9.85
N THR A 62 7.92 7.03 9.50
CA THR A 62 7.30 7.74 8.38
C THR A 62 6.95 9.16 8.82
N SER A 63 7.34 10.16 8.02
CA SER A 63 7.14 11.58 8.36
C SER A 63 5.68 11.93 8.64
N CYS A 64 4.75 11.36 7.86
CA CYS A 64 3.33 11.36 8.20
C CYS A 64 2.99 10.09 8.99
N TRP A 65 3.09 10.20 10.32
CA TRP A 65 2.85 9.09 11.24
C TRP A 65 1.46 8.46 11.05
N VAL A 66 0.41 9.27 10.91
CA VAL A 66 -0.98 8.80 10.74
C VAL A 66 -1.11 7.95 9.48
N THR A 67 -0.60 8.43 8.34
CA THR A 67 -0.63 7.66 7.09
C THR A 67 0.19 6.38 7.20
N GLY A 68 1.36 6.45 7.82
CA GLY A 68 2.21 5.29 8.06
C GLY A 68 1.52 4.21 8.91
N LEU A 69 0.90 4.60 10.03
CA LEU A 69 0.15 3.65 10.86
C LEU A 69 -1.08 3.10 10.13
N LYS A 70 -1.83 3.93 9.41
CA LYS A 70 -3.00 3.49 8.64
C LYS A 70 -2.62 2.43 7.60
N LEU A 71 -1.52 2.63 6.87
CA LEU A 71 -0.98 1.64 5.93
C LEU A 71 -0.49 0.37 6.64
N CYS A 72 0.13 0.51 7.80
CA CYS A 72 0.53 -0.63 8.63
C CYS A 72 -0.69 -1.48 9.00
N LEU A 73 -1.74 -0.85 9.53
CA LEU A 73 -2.98 -1.52 9.91
C LEU A 73 -3.65 -2.21 8.72
N ALA A 74 -3.71 -1.54 7.56
CA ALA A 74 -4.25 -2.12 6.34
C ALA A 74 -3.52 -3.40 5.91
N ILE A 75 -2.18 -3.41 5.97
CA ILE A 75 -1.40 -4.61 5.64
C ILE A 75 -1.62 -5.72 6.67
N GLU A 76 -1.63 -5.39 7.97
CA GLU A 76 -1.84 -6.39 9.02
C GLU A 76 -3.26 -6.98 8.96
N GLU A 77 -4.28 -6.20 8.62
CA GLU A 77 -5.64 -6.73 8.40
C GLU A 77 -5.64 -7.75 7.26
N LEU A 78 -5.03 -7.44 6.12
CA LEU A 78 -4.91 -8.37 4.99
C LEU A 78 -4.13 -9.64 5.36
N ARG A 79 -3.05 -9.52 6.15
CA ARG A 79 -2.26 -10.65 6.66
C ARG A 79 -3.08 -11.56 7.57
N ASN A 80 -3.84 -10.95 8.48
CA ASN A 80 -4.69 -11.64 9.46
C ASN A 80 -5.87 -12.35 8.78
N ARG A 81 -6.47 -11.75 7.76
CA ARG A 81 -7.52 -12.38 6.94
C ARG A 81 -6.98 -13.39 5.91
N GLY A 82 -5.66 -13.60 5.86
CA GLY A 82 -5.04 -14.58 4.96
C GLY A 82 -5.04 -14.20 3.48
N MET A 83 -5.24 -12.93 3.14
CA MET A 83 -5.37 -12.44 1.77
C MET A 83 -3.99 -12.22 1.12
N LEU A 84 -3.19 -13.29 1.06
CA LEU A 84 -1.76 -13.26 0.72
C LEU A 84 -1.42 -12.82 -0.70
N SER A 85 -2.40 -12.70 -1.58
CA SER A 85 -2.25 -12.21 -2.95
C SER A 85 -2.93 -10.86 -3.17
N MET A 86 -3.38 -10.20 -2.11
CA MET A 86 -4.11 -8.94 -2.18
C MET A 86 -3.22 -7.77 -1.75
N GLY A 87 -3.24 -6.72 -2.56
CA GLY A 87 -2.67 -5.43 -2.22
C GLY A 87 -3.76 -4.42 -1.86
N ILE A 88 -3.32 -3.31 -1.28
CA ILE A 88 -4.16 -2.17 -0.92
C ILE A 88 -4.60 -1.44 -2.19
N CYS A 89 -5.91 -1.27 -2.33
CA CYS A 89 -6.49 -0.34 -3.29
C CYS A 89 -6.55 1.06 -2.69
N ARG A 90 -6.01 2.08 -3.38
CA ARG A 90 -6.03 3.47 -2.90
C ARG A 90 -7.46 3.95 -2.60
N TYR A 91 -8.41 3.69 -3.50
CA TYR A 91 -9.79 4.14 -3.30
C TYR A 91 -10.40 3.59 -2.01
N CYS A 92 -10.27 2.28 -1.76
CA CYS A 92 -10.79 1.66 -0.54
C CYS A 92 -10.02 2.17 0.69
N PHE A 93 -8.70 2.33 0.59
CA PHE A 93 -7.86 2.87 1.66
C PHE A 93 -8.26 4.30 2.06
N ASP A 94 -8.53 5.17 1.08
CA ASP A 94 -8.93 6.56 1.31
C ASP A 94 -10.35 6.64 1.90
N LYS A 95 -11.23 5.70 1.55
CA LYS A 95 -12.64 5.69 1.97
C LYS A 95 -12.93 4.91 3.25
N VAL A 96 -11.97 4.12 3.74
CA VAL A 96 -12.16 3.22 4.89
C VAL A 96 -12.76 3.91 6.13
N GLU A 97 -12.43 5.18 6.41
CA GLU A 97 -12.93 5.90 7.60
C GLU A 97 -14.34 6.45 7.39
N ALA A 98 -14.73 6.65 6.13
CA ALA A 98 -16.06 7.11 5.74
C ALA A 98 -16.99 5.96 5.37
N SER A 99 -16.50 4.71 5.43
CA SER A 99 -17.25 3.50 5.16
C SER A 99 -17.22 2.60 6.39
N ASP A 100 -18.29 1.86 6.67
CA ASP A 100 -18.29 0.83 7.73
C ASP A 100 -17.54 -0.47 7.32
N LEU A 101 -16.59 -0.36 6.38
CA LEU A 101 -15.85 -1.46 5.77
C LEU A 101 -14.41 -1.50 6.30
N GLY A 102 -13.83 -2.70 6.41
CA GLY A 102 -12.41 -2.88 6.71
C GLY A 102 -11.51 -2.64 5.49
N PHE A 103 -10.18 -2.65 5.69
CA PHE A 103 -9.23 -2.47 4.59
C PHE A 103 -9.21 -3.62 3.58
N ALA A 104 -9.70 -4.78 4.01
CA ALA A 104 -9.82 -5.98 3.19
C ALA A 104 -11.09 -6.01 2.33
N ASP A 105 -12.06 -5.16 2.63
CA ASP A 105 -13.37 -5.20 2.01
C ASP A 105 -13.46 -4.19 0.85
N LYS A 106 -14.02 -4.62 -0.28
CA LYS A 106 -14.13 -3.77 -1.47
C LYS A 106 -15.32 -2.83 -1.35
N HIS A 107 -15.05 -1.53 -1.45
CA HIS A 107 -16.10 -0.52 -1.55
C HIS A 107 -16.90 -0.69 -2.86
N ALA A 108 -18.23 -0.56 -2.82
CA ALA A 108 -19.10 -0.81 -3.99
C ALA A 108 -18.73 0.03 -5.23
N ASN A 109 -18.36 1.30 -5.02
CA ASN A 109 -17.92 2.21 -6.07
C ASN A 109 -16.45 2.03 -6.50
N CYS A 110 -15.73 1.05 -5.96
CA CYS A 110 -14.34 0.80 -6.32
C CYS A 110 -14.25 0.10 -7.69
N THR A 111 -13.71 0.80 -8.68
CA THR A 111 -13.52 0.29 -10.05
C THR A 111 -12.15 -0.40 -10.25
N PHE A 112 -11.34 -0.54 -9.20
CA PHE A 112 -10.01 -1.11 -9.33
C PHE A 112 -10.08 -2.63 -9.60
N PRO A 113 -9.49 -3.11 -10.71
CA PRO A 113 -9.77 -4.47 -11.22
C PRO A 113 -9.06 -5.59 -10.46
N LEU A 114 -7.96 -5.29 -9.76
CA LEU A 114 -7.14 -6.30 -9.06
C LEU A 114 -7.59 -6.52 -7.60
N HIS A 115 -8.57 -5.74 -7.13
CA HIS A 115 -9.19 -5.89 -5.81
C HIS A 115 -10.50 -6.67 -6.01
N LYS A 116 -10.56 -7.90 -5.48
CA LYS A 116 -11.75 -8.78 -5.55
C LYS A 116 -12.59 -8.58 -4.31
#